data_AF-A0A3D8IYC6-F1
#
_entry.id   AF-A0A3D8IYC6-F1
#
_cell.length_a   1.000
_cell.length_b   1.000
_cell.length_c   1.000
_cell.angle_alpha   90.00
_cell.angle_beta   90.00
_cell.angle_gamma   90.00
#
_symmetry.space_group_name_H-M   'P 1'
#
loop_
_entity.id
_entity.type
_entity.pdbx_description
1 polymer ?
#
loop_
_entity_poly.entity_id
_entity_poly.type
_entity_poly.pdbx_seq_one_letter_code
_entity_poly.pdbx_strand_id
1 'polypeptide(L)'
;MKWLSLNEFMQETSYSKSQIAQGVKSKQIQAKNIKGELYLRKIYTPESDLFQESIAHILEMHSKLTLAKDETIANLKNENEFLKSTIVAMQETYLEEKKLIEFLRNELERNAQEIEALQKKYRLMWEKVSKK
;
A
#
# COMPACT_ATOMS: atom_id res chain seq x y z
N MET A 1 -0.42 -0.41 48.13
CA MET A 1 -0.40 1.06 48.18
C MET A 1 0.13 1.51 49.53
N LYS A 2 1.38 1.98 49.61
CA LYS A 2 2.10 2.20 50.89
C LYS A 2 2.54 3.67 50.98
N TRP A 3 2.32 4.29 52.14
CA TRP A 3 2.90 5.60 52.47
C TRP A 3 4.38 5.37 52.82
N LEU A 4 5.29 6.10 52.20
CA LEU A 4 6.73 5.96 52.42
C LEU A 4 7.24 7.12 53.26
N SER A 5 8.14 6.83 54.20
CA SER A 5 8.83 7.87 54.96
C SER A 5 9.73 8.71 54.03
N LEU A 6 10.06 9.94 54.42
CA LEU A 6 10.88 10.86 53.61
C LEU A 6 12.19 10.21 53.11
N ASN A 7 12.82 9.37 53.91
CA ASN A 7 14.08 8.71 53.56
C ASN A 7 13.87 7.54 52.60
N GLU A 8 12.83 6.73 52.79
CA GLU A 8 12.48 5.64 51.88
C GLU A 8 12.02 6.18 50.52
N PHE A 9 11.25 7.28 50.52
CA PHE A 9 10.80 7.93 49.29
C PHE A 9 11.96 8.54 48.49
N MET A 10 12.99 9.09 49.15
CA MET A 10 14.19 9.59 48.48
C MET A 10 15.07 8.47 47.91
N GLN A 11 15.14 7.31 48.57
CA GLN A 11 15.88 6.15 48.05
C GLN A 11 15.21 5.53 46.83
N GLU A 12 13.88 5.47 46.80
CA GLU A 12 13.13 4.85 45.69
C GLU A 12 13.01 5.77 44.47
N THR A 13 13.01 7.08 44.67
CA THR A 13 12.75 8.05 43.58
C THR A 13 13.95 8.89 43.18
N SER A 14 15.07 8.81 43.92
CA SER A 14 16.28 9.63 43.69
C SER A 14 16.03 11.16 43.66
N TYR A 15 14.87 11.64 44.12
CA TYR A 15 14.56 13.07 44.14
C TYR A 15 15.14 13.76 45.37
N SER A 16 15.71 14.95 45.16
CA SER A 16 16.19 15.80 46.25
C SER A 16 15.04 16.45 47.04
N LYS A 17 15.30 16.84 48.29
CA LYS A 17 14.31 17.49 49.18
C LYS A 17 13.66 18.74 48.56
N SER A 18 14.36 19.46 47.69
CA SER A 18 13.85 20.64 46.98
C SER A 18 12.84 20.27 45.88
N GLN A 19 13.13 19.22 45.12
CA GLN A 19 12.23 18.70 44.06
C GLN A 19 10.96 18.11 44.66
N ILE A 20 11.06 17.47 45.83
CA ILE A 20 9.91 16.97 46.58
C ILE A 20 9.03 18.13 47.08
N ALA A 21 9.63 19.20 47.60
CA ALA A 21 8.88 20.38 48.04
C ALA A 21 8.16 21.07 46.87
N GLN A 22 8.76 21.09 45.68
CA GLN A 22 8.14 21.61 44.47
C GLN A 22 7.03 20.67 43.95
N GLY A 23 7.22 19.36 44.03
CA GLY A 23 6.23 18.33 43.68
C GLY A 23 5.00 18.29 44.60
N VAL A 24 5.18 18.65 45.87
CA VAL A 24 4.07 18.84 46.82
C VAL A 24 3.31 20.13 46.50
N LYS A 25 4.01 21.22 46.13
CA LYS A 25 3.38 22.48 45.69
C LYS A 25 2.61 22.33 44.38
N SER A 26 3.11 21.52 43.44
CA SER A 26 2.44 21.21 42.17
C SER A 26 1.32 20.16 42.31
N LYS A 27 1.00 19.72 43.53
CA LYS A 27 -0.01 18.68 43.85
C LYS A 27 0.24 17.32 43.20
N GLN A 28 1.44 17.03 42.73
CA GLN A 28 1.81 15.73 42.16
C GLN A 28 2.16 14.71 43.26
N ILE A 29 2.44 15.18 44.48
CA ILE A 29 2.79 14.38 45.64
C ILE A 29 1.90 14.80 46.83
N GLN A 30 1.19 13.84 47.43
CA GLN A 30 0.49 14.03 48.70
C GLN A 30 1.49 13.87 49.85
N ALA A 31 1.60 14.91 50.67
CA ALA A 31 2.35 14.87 51.91
C ALA A 31 1.39 14.76 53.09
N LYS A 32 1.64 13.83 54.00
CA LYS A 32 0.90 13.69 55.25
C LYS A 32 1.89 13.77 56.42
N ASN A 33 1.64 14.69 57.34
CA ASN A 33 2.40 14.78 58.58
C ASN A 33 1.67 14.00 59.67
N ILE A 34 2.32 13.00 60.24
CA ILE A 34 1.82 12.27 61.41
C ILE A 34 2.92 12.29 62.45
N LYS A 35 2.63 12.86 63.64
CA LYS A 35 3.53 12.88 64.80
C LYS A 35 4.96 13.37 64.50
N GLY A 36 5.13 14.35 63.60
CA GLY A 36 6.43 14.96 63.30
C GLY A 36 7.19 14.34 62.13
N GLU A 37 6.68 13.27 61.50
CA GLU A 37 7.30 12.66 60.33
C GLU A 37 6.46 12.90 59.05
N LEU A 38 7.16 13.25 57.96
CA LEU A 38 6.59 13.53 56.65
C LEU A 38 6.54 12.26 55.81
N TYR A 39 5.32 11.81 55.50
CA TYR A 39 5.05 10.71 54.60
C TYR A 39 4.63 11.26 53.24
N LEU A 40 5.26 10.76 52.17
CA LEU A 40 5.04 11.23 50.81
C LEU A 40 4.44 10.12 49.97
N ARG A 41 3.51 10.49 49.08
CA ARG A 41 2.88 9.58 48.12
C ARG A 41 2.75 10.27 46.77
N LYS A 42 3.28 9.68 45.71
CA LYS A 42 3.00 10.13 44.34
C LYS A 42 1.53 9.85 44.01
N ILE A 43 0.82 10.85 43.50
CA ILE A 43 -0.56 10.67 43.01
C ILE A 43 -0.45 10.06 41.61
N TYR A 44 -0.72 8.76 41.51
CA TYR A 44 -1.06 8.14 40.24
C TYR A 44 -2.58 8.11 40.15
N THR A 45 -3.16 8.95 39.30
CA THR A 45 -4.56 8.78 38.89
C THR A 45 -4.59 7.67 37.85
N PRO A 46 -5.19 6.49 38.14
CA PRO A 46 -5.17 5.35 37.23
C PRO A 46 -5.79 5.66 35.85
N GLU A 47 -6.68 6.65 35.77
CA GLU A 47 -7.20 7.17 34.51
C GLU A 47 -6.09 7.71 33.60
N SER A 48 -5.09 8.42 34.13
CA SER A 48 -4.03 9.04 33.31
C SER A 48 -3.15 8.02 32.61
N ASP A 49 -2.83 6.90 33.26
CA ASP A 49 -2.01 5.84 32.68
C ASP A 49 -2.81 5.09 31.58
N LEU A 50 -4.08 4.79 31.84
CA LEU A 50 -4.98 4.19 30.85
C LEU A 50 -5.23 5.12 29.64
N PHE A 51 -5.33 6.44 29.85
CA PHE A 51 -5.44 7.41 28.77
C PHE A 51 -4.16 7.45 27.92
N GLN A 52 -2.97 7.40 28.54
CA GLN A 52 -1.71 7.36 27.80
C GLN A 52 -1.55 6.07 27.00
N GLU A 53 -1.92 4.92 27.56
CA GLU A 53 -1.91 3.64 26.85
C GLU A 53 -2.90 3.64 25.67
N SER A 54 -4.10 4.20 25.87
CA SER A 54 -5.10 4.34 24.81
C SER A 54 -4.62 5.24 23.67
N ILE A 55 -4.01 6.39 23.98
CA ILE A 55 -3.42 7.28 22.98
C ILE A 55 -2.29 6.57 22.23
N ALA A 56 -1.41 5.86 22.93
CA ALA A 56 -0.33 5.10 22.31
C ALA A 56 -0.88 4.03 21.36
N HIS A 57 -1.93 3.31 21.77
CA HIS A 57 -2.56 2.30 20.93
C HIS A 57 -3.25 2.89 19.70
N ILE A 58 -3.94 4.03 19.84
CA ILE A 58 -4.55 4.76 18.71
C ILE A 58 -3.47 5.19 17.70
N LEU A 59 -2.35 5.72 18.18
CA LEU A 59 -1.23 6.12 17.31
C LEU A 59 -0.62 4.91 16.59
N GLU A 60 -0.45 3.79 17.28
CA GLU A 60 0.05 2.56 16.69
C GLU A 60 -0.90 2.04 15.58
N MET A 61 -2.21 2.02 15.86
CA MET A 61 -3.23 1.65 14.87
C MET A 61 -3.21 2.59 13.65
N HIS A 62 -3.12 3.91 13.86
CA HIS A 62 -3.04 4.87 12.76
C HIS A 62 -1.77 4.69 11.92
N SER A 63 -0.63 4.41 12.55
CA SER A 63 0.62 4.11 11.85
C SER A 63 0.47 2.86 10.98
N LYS A 64 -0.06 1.77 11.54
CA LYS A 64 -0.34 0.53 10.80
C LYS A 64 -1.32 0.75 9.65
N LEU A 65 -2.39 1.50 9.90
CA LEU A 65 -3.40 1.82 8.88
C LEU A 65 -2.79 2.65 7.74
N THR A 66 -1.92 3.61 8.06
CA THR A 66 -1.26 4.44 7.06
C THR A 66 -0.34 3.60 6.19
N LEU A 67 0.49 2.74 6.80
CA LEU A 67 1.36 1.81 6.07
C LEU A 67 0.56 0.87 5.16
N ALA A 68 -0.54 0.28 5.66
CA ALA A 68 -1.38 -0.59 4.86
C ALA A 68 -2.03 0.15 3.66
N LYS A 69 -2.40 1.42 3.84
CA LYS A 69 -2.91 2.25 2.75
C LYS A 69 -1.83 2.57 1.72
N ASP A 70 -0.63 2.91 2.16
CA ASP A 70 0.50 3.19 1.26
C ASP A 70 0.88 1.96 0.45
N GLU A 71 0.90 0.78 1.07
CA GLU A 71 1.11 -0.50 0.39
C GLU A 71 0.00 -0.79 -0.62
N THR A 72 -1.27 -0.57 -0.24
CA THR A 72 -2.40 -0.73 -1.17
C THR A 72 -2.28 0.21 -2.37
N ILE A 73 -1.90 1.47 -2.14
CA ILE A 73 -1.70 2.45 -3.21
C ILE A 73 -0.54 2.03 -4.12
N ALA A 74 0.56 1.53 -3.55
CA ALA A 74 1.69 1.03 -4.32
C ALA A 74 1.29 -0.18 -5.19
N ASN A 75 0.54 -1.13 -4.63
CA ASN A 75 0.02 -2.28 -5.36
C ASN A 75 -0.90 -1.86 -6.51
N LEU A 76 -1.84 -0.94 -6.26
CA LEU A 76 -2.72 -0.41 -7.30
C LEU A 76 -1.97 0.37 -8.38
N LYS A 77 -0.90 1.09 -8.04
CA LYS A 77 -0.06 1.77 -9.04
C LYS A 77 0.69 0.77 -9.92
N ASN A 78 1.30 -0.24 -9.31
CA ASN A 78 2.01 -1.30 -10.03
C ASN A 78 1.06 -2.06 -10.96
N GLU A 79 -0.14 -2.40 -10.49
CA GLU A 79 -1.17 -3.04 -11.31
C GLU A 79 -1.59 -2.14 -12.48
N ASN A 80 -1.82 -0.85 -12.23
CA ASN A 80 -2.13 0.11 -13.30
C ASN A 80 -1.01 0.22 -14.35
N GLU A 81 0.25 0.23 -13.93
CA GLU A 81 1.39 0.24 -14.85
C GLU A 81 1.46 -1.05 -15.67
N PHE A 82 1.26 -2.20 -15.03
CA PHE A 82 1.20 -3.49 -15.70
C PHE A 82 0.06 -3.57 -16.72
N LEU A 83 -1.12 -3.06 -16.37
CA LEU A 83 -2.26 -3.01 -17.29
C LEU A 83 -1.96 -2.10 -18.48
N LYS A 84 -1.35 -0.93 -18.25
CA LYS A 84 -0.94 -0.02 -19.33
C LYS A 84 0.07 -0.67 -20.27
N SER A 85 1.10 -1.33 -19.74
CA SER A 85 2.09 -2.01 -20.57
C SER A 85 1.47 -3.16 -21.37
N THR A 86 0.55 -3.91 -20.76
CA THR A 86 -0.17 -5.00 -21.42
C THR A 86 -1.02 -4.47 -22.57
N ILE A 87 -1.73 -3.36 -22.37
CA ILE A 87 -2.54 -2.72 -23.42
C ILE A 87 -1.67 -2.28 -24.60
N VAL A 88 -0.53 -1.64 -24.32
CA VAL A 88 0.40 -1.21 -25.37
C VAL A 88 0.90 -2.41 -26.17
N ALA A 89 1.34 -3.48 -25.50
CA ALA A 89 1.78 -4.71 -26.17
C ALA A 89 0.67 -5.33 -27.04
N MET A 90 -0.57 -5.39 -26.53
CA MET A 90 -1.71 -5.88 -27.31
C MET A 90 -2.00 -5.00 -28.53
N GLN A 91 -1.86 -3.69 -28.42
CA GLN A 91 -2.03 -2.77 -29.54
C GLN A 91 -0.96 -2.98 -30.62
N GLU A 92 0.29 -3.22 -30.22
CA GLU A 92 1.37 -3.52 -31.15
C GLU A 92 1.09 -4.82 -31.92
N THR A 93 0.74 -5.90 -31.22
CA THR A 93 0.35 -7.16 -31.85
C THR A 93 -0.86 -6.99 -32.78
N TYR A 94 -1.88 -6.24 -32.36
CA TYR A 94 -3.05 -5.96 -33.20
C TYR A 94 -2.67 -5.22 -34.50
N LEU A 95 -1.75 -4.27 -34.44
CA LEU A 95 -1.26 -3.56 -35.63
C LEU A 95 -0.48 -4.49 -36.56
N GLU A 96 0.31 -5.42 -36.03
CA GLU A 96 1.01 -6.43 -36.81
C GLU A 96 0.04 -7.39 -37.49
N GLU A 97 -0.94 -7.90 -36.76
CA GLU A 97 -1.99 -8.76 -37.29
C GLU A 97 -2.78 -8.06 -38.40
N LYS A 98 -3.11 -6.78 -38.23
CA LYS A 98 -3.80 -6.00 -39.26
C LYS A 98 -2.98 -5.93 -40.56
N LYS A 99 -1.67 -5.71 -40.46
CA LYS A 99 -0.77 -5.72 -41.63
C LYS A 99 -0.71 -7.10 -42.28
N LEU A 100 -0.66 -8.16 -41.47
CA LEU A 100 -0.67 -9.54 -41.96
C LEU A 100 -1.97 -9.85 -42.72
N ILE A 101 -3.12 -9.46 -42.18
CA ILE A 101 -4.43 -9.64 -42.83
C ILE A 101 -4.46 -8.91 -44.18
N GLU A 102 -3.94 -7.68 -44.24
CA GLU A 102 -3.87 -6.92 -45.49
C GLU A 102 -2.96 -7.60 -46.52
N PHE A 103 -1.80 -8.10 -46.09
CA PHE A 103 -0.91 -8.89 -46.93
C PHE A 103 -1.60 -10.14 -47.49
N LEU A 104 -2.26 -10.92 -46.64
CA LEU A 104 -2.97 -12.13 -47.05
C LEU A 104 -4.13 -11.84 -48.01
N ARG A 105 -4.83 -10.72 -47.82
CA ARG A 105 -5.89 -10.27 -48.75
C ARG A 105 -5.32 -9.98 -50.14
N ASN A 106 -4.18 -9.30 -50.21
CA ASN A 106 -3.53 -9.01 -51.49
C ASN A 106 -3.04 -10.29 -52.18
N GLU A 107 -2.51 -11.25 -51.41
CA GLU A 107 -2.08 -12.55 -51.94
C GLU A 107 -3.26 -13.37 -52.47
N LEU A 108 -4.39 -13.39 -51.74
CA LEU A 108 -5.63 -14.01 -52.20
C LEU A 108 -6.15 -13.39 -53.49
N GLU A 109 -6.14 -12.06 -53.59
CA GLU A 109 -6.58 -11.37 -54.80
C GLU A 109 -5.69 -11.72 -56.00
N ARG A 110 -4.37 -11.72 -55.81
CA ARG A 110 -3.43 -12.13 -56.86
C ARG A 110 -3.66 -13.57 -57.30
N ASN A 111 -3.83 -14.50 -56.35
CA ASN A 111 -4.10 -15.91 -56.67
C ASN A 111 -5.43 -16.08 -57.41
N ALA A 112 -6.46 -15.31 -57.04
CA ALA A 112 -7.74 -15.30 -57.76
C ALA A 112 -7.59 -14.84 -59.21
N GLN A 113 -6.82 -13.77 -59.45
CA GLN A 113 -6.51 -13.28 -60.81
C GLN A 113 -5.72 -14.31 -61.61
N GLU A 114 -4.74 -14.98 -61.00
CA GLU A 114 -3.96 -16.04 -61.65
C GLU A 114 -4.83 -17.24 -62.04
N ILE A 115 -5.76 -17.67 -61.17
CA ILE A 115 -6.73 -18.72 -61.47
C ILE A 115 -7.64 -18.32 -62.63
N GLU A 116 -8.17 -17.09 -62.63
CA GLU A 116 -9.03 -16.62 -63.71
C GLU A 116 -8.27 -16.60 -65.06
N ALA A 117 -7.01 -16.17 -65.05
CA ALA A 117 -6.15 -16.19 -66.23
C ALA A 117 -5.89 -17.62 -66.73
N LEU A 118 -5.66 -18.58 -65.82
CA LEU A 118 -5.50 -20.00 -66.17
C LEU A 118 -6.79 -20.58 -66.76
N GLN A 119 -7.96 -20.27 -66.17
CA GLN A 119 -9.25 -20.70 -66.70
C GLN A 119 -9.51 -20.15 -68.11
N LYS A 120 -9.20 -18.86 -68.36
CA LYS A 120 -9.28 -18.25 -69.69
C LYS A 120 -8.34 -18.95 -70.69
N LYS A 121 -7.09 -19.18 -70.31
CA LYS A 121 -6.11 -19.92 -71.14
C LYS A 121 -6.59 -21.33 -71.47
N TYR A 122 -7.12 -22.06 -70.48
CA TYR A 122 -7.64 -23.40 -70.67
C TYR A 122 -8.81 -23.43 -71.67
N ARG A 123 -9.76 -22.50 -71.53
CA ARG A 123 -10.90 -22.37 -72.45
C ARG A 123 -10.44 -22.14 -73.90
N LEU A 124 -9.49 -21.23 -74.11
CA LEU A 124 -8.93 -20.95 -75.44
C LEU A 124 -8.21 -22.16 -76.05
N MET A 125 -7.47 -22.93 -75.24
CA MET A 125 -6.82 -24.15 -75.72
C MET A 125 -7.86 -25.20 -76.12
N TRP A 126 -8.93 -25.37 -75.33
CA TRP A 126 -9.99 -26.32 -75.64
C TRP A 126 -10.75 -25.97 -76.92
N GLU A 127 -11.05 -24.69 -77.15
CA GLU A 127 -11.67 -24.21 -78.39
C GLU A 127 -10.81 -24.48 -79.63
N LYS A 128 -9.48 -24.39 -79.51
CA LYS A 128 -8.56 -24.72 -80.61
C LYS A 128 -8.53 -26.21 -80.92
N VAL A 129 -8.62 -27.06 -79.89
CA VAL A 129 -8.65 -28.53 -80.06
C VAL A 129 -9.98 -28.98 -80.65
N SER A 130 -11.10 -28.38 -80.23
CA SER A 130 -12.45 -28.69 -80.72
C SER A 130 -12.71 -28.27 -82.18
N LYS A 131 -11.92 -27.36 -82.75
CA LYS A 131 -12.08 -26.85 -84.13
C LYS A 131 -11.26 -27.63 -85.18
N LYS A 132 -10.70 -28.77 -84.82
CA LYS A 132 -10.01 -29.72 -85.72
C LYS A 132 -10.92 -30.90 -86.02
#